data_AF-A0A4Q5YQ48-F1
#
_entry.id   AF-A0A4Q5YQ48-F1
#
_cell.length_a   1.000
_cell.length_b   1.000
_cell.length_c   1.000
_cell.angle_alpha   90.00
_cell.angle_beta   90.00
_cell.angle_gamma   90.00
#
_symmetry.space_group_name_H-M   'P 1'
#
loop_
_entity.id
_entity.type
_entity.pdbx_description
1 polymer ?
#
loop_
_entity_poly.entity_id
_entity_poly.type
_entity_poly.pdbx_seq_one_letter_code
_entity_poly.pdbx_strand_id
1 'polypeptide(L)'
;TSDPGVSKDGIAIDDIHIFNLESHIYDEPSVNTLEQPVGTGWTPFALNGMIMGEVRGTGAAARMTVYPHKGNINPATLQYNLARNYVVQSETNSDSIGIRLYVTDAEVNEMVKDGSCAACQNVPDVYRLGITKYDDPDKSKENGQLSDNRGGSYSYIPYTAIRWVPYEKGYYAEFTVNSLSEFWFNTVVPTVIFPAGTIYPNPVVNGSFNLLWNAEPGTRLELAVFDMLGRKMHEAQLTATDYDNKTQVNLPPLVTGVYFLRYSIGGENYDAKILVR
;
A
#
# COMPACT_ATOMS: atom_id res chain seq x y z
N THR A 1 -53.55 16.47 31.98
CA THR A 1 -52.78 17.52 31.30
C THR A 1 -51.32 17.10 31.33
N SER A 2 -50.78 16.69 30.18
CA SER A 2 -49.36 16.42 29.99
C SER A 2 -48.62 17.75 29.75
N ASP A 3 -47.50 17.96 30.43
CA ASP A 3 -46.61 19.10 30.23
C ASP A 3 -45.96 19.05 28.83
N PRO A 4 -46.02 20.11 27.99
CA PRO A 4 -45.38 20.15 26.66
C PRO A 4 -43.87 20.44 26.68
N GLY A 5 -43.20 20.52 27.83
CA GLY A 5 -41.90 21.17 27.97
C GLY A 5 -40.65 20.32 28.19
N VAL A 6 -40.67 18.99 28.07
CA VAL A 6 -39.44 18.17 28.26
C VAL A 6 -39.14 17.35 27.00
N SER A 7 -38.38 17.93 26.07
CA SER A 7 -37.56 17.13 25.16
C SER A 7 -36.47 16.47 25.98
N LYS A 8 -36.58 15.16 26.22
CA LYS A 8 -35.46 14.37 26.72
C LYS A 8 -34.56 14.08 25.53
N ASP A 9 -33.70 15.03 25.19
CA ASP A 9 -32.58 14.77 24.29
C ASP A 9 -31.64 13.83 25.03
N GLY A 10 -31.81 12.54 24.81
CA GLY A 10 -30.94 11.51 25.35
C GLY A 10 -29.58 11.58 24.68
N ILE A 11 -28.51 11.46 25.47
CA ILE A 11 -27.18 11.18 24.93
C ILE A 11 -27.05 9.65 24.85
N ALA A 12 -26.87 9.13 23.64
CA ALA A 12 -26.41 7.75 23.46
C ALA A 12 -24.89 7.78 23.49
N ILE A 13 -24.29 7.07 24.46
CA ILE A 13 -22.87 6.75 24.47
C ILE A 13 -22.80 5.31 23.95
N ASP A 14 -22.28 5.16 22.75
CA ASP A 14 -22.04 3.85 22.13
C ASP A 14 -20.52 3.69 21.92
N ASP A 15 -20.00 2.50 22.19
CA ASP A 15 -18.59 2.12 22.00
C ASP A 15 -17.52 2.89 22.82
N ILE A 16 -17.50 2.68 24.14
CA ILE A 16 -16.36 3.11 24.99
C ILE A 16 -15.22 2.09 24.87
N HIS A 17 -14.07 2.52 24.31
CA HIS A 17 -12.83 1.75 24.37
C HIS A 17 -11.86 2.38 25.37
N ILE A 18 -11.48 1.63 26.41
CA ILE A 18 -10.43 2.01 27.37
C ILE A 18 -9.26 1.07 27.13
N PHE A 19 -8.10 1.65 26.84
CA PHE A 19 -6.87 0.91 26.62
C PHE A 19 -5.73 1.54 27.43
N ASN A 20 -4.70 0.75 27.70
CA ASN A 20 -3.44 1.26 28.24
C ASN A 20 -2.57 1.74 27.08
N LEU A 21 -2.22 3.02 27.06
CA LEU A 21 -1.32 3.56 26.04
C LEU A 21 0.12 3.20 26.40
N GLU A 22 0.63 2.11 25.83
CA GLU A 22 1.99 1.62 26.06
C GLU A 22 2.98 2.15 25.02
N SER A 23 2.53 2.45 23.80
CA SER A 23 3.36 2.98 22.71
C SER A 23 2.50 3.78 21.74
N HIS A 24 3.09 4.77 21.07
CA HIS A 24 2.41 5.52 20.02
C HIS A 24 2.37 4.70 18.72
N ILE A 25 1.43 4.92 17.80
CA ILE A 25 1.46 4.25 16.49
C ILE A 25 2.63 4.81 15.68
N TYR A 26 3.43 3.91 15.10
CA TYR A 26 4.52 4.25 14.19
C TYR A 26 3.98 4.93 12.93
N ASP A 27 4.37 6.18 12.70
CA ASP A 27 3.96 7.03 11.58
C ASP A 27 5.12 7.79 10.94
N GLU A 28 6.35 7.33 11.16
CA GLU A 28 7.53 7.90 10.50
C GLU A 28 7.53 7.55 9.00
N PRO A 29 7.96 8.48 8.13
CA PRO A 29 7.91 8.29 6.68
C PRO A 29 9.01 7.36 6.15
N SER A 30 9.83 6.80 7.04
CA SER A 30 10.95 5.93 6.68
C SER A 30 10.56 4.47 6.77
N VAL A 31 11.11 3.65 5.89
CA VAL A 31 11.07 2.19 6.05
C VAL A 31 11.91 1.80 7.25
N ASN A 32 11.35 0.99 8.13
CA ASN A 32 12.06 0.44 9.26
C ASN A 32 11.77 -1.05 9.40
N THR A 33 12.82 -1.78 9.78
CA THR A 33 12.79 -3.22 9.98
C THR A 33 13.23 -3.53 11.40
N LEU A 34 12.44 -4.34 12.10
CA LEU A 34 12.74 -4.83 13.43
C LEU A 34 12.69 -6.36 13.45
N GLU A 35 13.58 -6.99 14.20
CA GLU A 35 13.58 -8.43 14.42
C GLU A 35 13.41 -8.71 15.92
N GLN A 36 12.50 -9.61 16.26
CA GLN A 36 12.18 -9.96 17.65
C GLN A 36 12.02 -11.48 17.80
N PRO A 37 12.46 -12.08 18.92
CA PRO A 37 12.12 -13.45 19.27
C PRO A 37 10.64 -13.53 19.65
N VAL A 38 9.83 -14.22 18.84
CA VAL A 38 8.37 -14.28 19.05
C VAL A 38 7.99 -15.55 19.80
N GLY A 39 7.44 -15.34 21.01
CA GLY A 39 6.99 -16.40 21.90
C GLY A 39 5.51 -16.75 21.76
N THR A 40 4.94 -17.31 22.83
CA THR A 40 3.51 -17.66 22.93
C THR A 40 2.61 -16.47 23.27
N GLY A 41 3.17 -15.37 23.78
CA GLY A 41 2.48 -14.10 24.02
C GLY A 41 2.62 -13.11 22.87
N TRP A 42 1.91 -11.98 22.95
CA TRP A 42 2.10 -10.87 22.02
C TRP A 42 3.49 -10.28 22.20
N THR A 43 4.25 -10.26 21.11
CA THR A 43 5.62 -9.72 21.06
C THR A 43 5.58 -8.41 20.26
N PRO A 44 5.83 -7.25 20.87
CA PRO A 44 5.75 -5.96 20.20
C PRO A 44 6.98 -5.69 19.33
N PHE A 45 6.73 -5.15 18.14
CA PHE A 45 7.71 -4.58 17.24
C PHE A 45 7.63 -3.06 17.39
N ALA A 46 8.40 -2.51 18.32
CA ALA A 46 8.40 -1.09 18.64
C ALA A 46 9.80 -0.47 18.53
N LEU A 47 9.86 0.74 17.97
CA LEU A 47 11.07 1.54 17.80
C LEU A 47 10.81 2.93 18.35
N ASN A 48 11.70 3.44 19.21
CA ASN A 48 11.61 4.80 19.77
C ASN A 48 10.26 5.13 20.44
N GLY A 49 9.63 4.16 21.10
CA GLY A 49 8.32 4.32 21.76
C GLY A 49 7.14 4.28 20.80
N MET A 50 7.36 3.96 19.52
CA MET A 50 6.32 3.78 18.52
C MET A 50 6.18 2.31 18.10
N ILE A 51 4.95 1.80 18.06
CA ILE A 51 4.62 0.42 17.71
C ILE A 51 4.23 0.30 16.23
N MET A 52 4.85 -0.66 15.55
CA MET A 52 4.53 -1.06 14.17
C MET A 52 3.47 -2.16 14.15
N GLY A 53 3.66 -3.15 15.03
CA GLY A 53 2.83 -4.35 15.09
C GLY A 53 3.21 -5.25 16.25
N GLU A 54 2.41 -6.30 16.42
CA GLU A 54 2.69 -7.37 17.37
C GLU A 54 2.50 -8.71 16.67
N VAL A 55 3.32 -9.70 17.05
CA VAL A 55 3.20 -11.07 16.54
C VAL A 55 3.16 -12.03 17.72
N ARG A 56 2.40 -13.12 17.59
CA ARG A 56 2.28 -14.18 18.57
C ARG A 56 2.31 -15.55 17.90
N GLY A 57 3.06 -16.50 18.47
CA GLY A 57 2.89 -17.92 18.17
C GLY A 57 3.77 -18.47 17.04
N THR A 58 4.86 -17.81 16.67
CA THR A 58 5.83 -18.37 15.68
C THR A 58 6.76 -19.42 16.31
N GLY A 59 7.10 -19.26 17.61
CA GLY A 59 8.11 -20.07 18.29
C GLY A 59 9.55 -19.79 17.82
N ALA A 60 9.77 -18.74 17.02
CA ALA A 60 11.05 -18.36 16.43
C ALA A 60 11.16 -16.83 16.28
N ALA A 61 12.32 -16.34 15.84
CA ALA A 61 12.46 -14.94 15.48
C ALA A 61 11.56 -14.59 14.29
N ALA A 62 10.92 -13.43 14.35
CA ALA A 62 10.22 -12.84 13.22
C ALA A 62 10.76 -11.44 12.96
N ARG A 63 10.80 -11.08 11.68
CA ARG A 63 11.21 -9.77 11.17
C ARG A 63 9.99 -9.05 10.64
N MET A 64 9.74 -7.84 11.12
CA MET A 64 8.67 -6.97 10.63
C MET A 64 9.28 -5.73 9.98
N THR A 65 8.86 -5.45 8.76
CA THR A 65 9.18 -4.22 8.02
C THR A 65 7.89 -3.46 7.72
N VAL A 66 7.89 -2.17 8.00
CA VAL A 66 6.80 -1.25 7.58
C VAL A 66 7.28 -0.44 6.40
N TYR A 67 6.47 -0.41 5.34
CA TYR A 67 6.71 0.37 4.14
C TYR A 67 5.64 1.47 4.05
N PRO A 68 5.97 2.73 4.41
CA PRO A 68 5.12 3.87 4.15
C PRO A 68 5.08 4.19 2.64
N HIS A 69 3.92 4.61 2.15
CA HIS A 69 3.68 5.06 0.77
C HIS A 69 3.06 6.46 0.80
N LYS A 70 3.32 7.32 -0.20
CA LYS A 70 2.73 8.68 -0.26
C LYS A 70 1.34 8.71 -0.90
N GLY A 71 0.92 7.62 -1.52
CA GLY A 71 -0.35 7.55 -2.24
C GLY A 71 -1.16 6.33 -1.82
N ASN A 72 -2.48 6.43 -1.96
CA ASN A 72 -3.39 5.33 -1.69
C ASN A 72 -3.67 4.46 -2.94
N ILE A 73 -3.11 4.80 -4.10
CA ILE A 73 -3.28 4.01 -5.32
C ILE A 73 -1.96 3.33 -5.64
N ASN A 74 -1.98 1.99 -5.64
CA ASN A 74 -0.82 1.25 -6.08
C ASN A 74 -0.78 1.18 -7.62
N PRO A 75 0.30 1.68 -8.27
CA PRO A 75 0.45 1.68 -9.72
C PRO A 75 0.41 0.31 -10.40
N ALA A 76 0.88 -0.73 -9.71
CA ALA A 76 0.95 -2.08 -10.26
C ALA A 76 -0.40 -2.79 -10.23
N THR A 77 -1.31 -2.41 -9.34
CA THR A 77 -2.60 -3.11 -9.22
C THR A 77 -3.80 -2.25 -9.60
N LEU A 78 -3.63 -0.93 -9.69
CA LEU A 78 -4.72 0.04 -9.90
C LEU A 78 -5.85 -0.17 -8.88
N GLN A 79 -5.47 -0.35 -7.62
CA GLN A 79 -6.37 -0.55 -6.50
C GLN A 79 -6.03 0.42 -5.37
N TYR A 80 -7.05 0.78 -4.59
CA TYR A 80 -6.82 1.47 -3.34
C TYR A 80 -6.14 0.53 -2.35
N ASN A 81 -5.00 0.97 -1.83
CA ASN A 81 -4.34 0.41 -0.68
C ASN A 81 -4.15 1.53 0.33
N LEU A 82 -4.13 1.18 1.61
CA LEU A 82 -3.68 2.14 2.62
C LEU A 82 -2.26 2.60 2.27
N ALA A 83 -1.92 3.85 2.59
CA ALA A 83 -0.60 4.45 2.45
C ALA A 83 0.53 3.79 3.29
N ARG A 84 0.37 2.50 3.64
CA ARG A 84 1.42 1.64 4.18
C ARG A 84 1.12 0.17 3.90
N ASN A 85 2.16 -0.64 3.84
CA ASN A 85 2.05 -2.09 3.90
C ASN A 85 3.08 -2.69 4.87
N TYR A 86 2.88 -3.95 5.21
CA TYR A 86 3.72 -4.67 6.17
C TYR A 86 4.31 -5.91 5.52
N VAL A 87 5.60 -6.14 5.74
CA VAL A 87 6.22 -7.44 5.49
C VAL A 87 6.57 -8.03 6.85
N VAL A 88 6.04 -9.21 7.14
CA VAL A 88 6.40 -9.97 8.33
C VAL A 88 6.95 -11.31 7.87
N GLN A 89 8.13 -11.70 8.32
CA GLN A 89 8.80 -12.91 7.87
C GLN A 89 9.38 -13.67 9.05
N SER A 90 9.41 -15.00 8.95
CA SER A 90 10.08 -15.88 9.92
C SER A 90 10.57 -17.12 9.19
N GLU A 91 11.61 -17.77 9.74
CA GLU A 91 12.13 -19.03 9.20
C GLU A 91 11.17 -20.21 9.47
N THR A 92 10.21 -20.06 10.40
CA THR A 92 9.22 -21.09 10.73
C THR A 92 7.81 -20.61 10.48
N ASN A 93 6.98 -21.51 9.94
CA ASN A 93 5.54 -21.33 9.83
C ASN A 93 4.84 -22.09 10.96
N SER A 94 3.72 -21.54 11.42
CA SER A 94 2.79 -22.17 12.36
C SER A 94 1.38 -21.97 11.85
N ASP A 95 0.52 -22.95 12.07
CA ASP A 95 -0.89 -23.01 11.71
C ASP A 95 -1.78 -21.97 12.41
N SER A 96 -1.29 -21.27 13.45
CA SER A 96 -2.05 -20.21 14.14
C SER A 96 -1.14 -19.10 14.68
N ILE A 97 -0.66 -18.25 13.77
CA ILE A 97 0.13 -17.05 14.12
C ILE A 97 -0.82 -15.87 14.24
N GLY A 98 -0.85 -15.25 15.42
CA GLY A 98 -1.60 -14.01 15.65
C GLY A 98 -0.78 -12.80 15.23
N ILE A 99 -1.41 -11.87 14.51
CA ILE A 99 -0.80 -10.62 14.06
C ILE A 99 -1.68 -9.44 14.48
N ARG A 100 -1.04 -8.37 14.95
CA ARG A 100 -1.61 -7.03 15.05
C ARG A 100 -0.78 -6.07 14.21
N LEU A 101 -1.43 -5.35 13.30
CA LEU A 101 -0.80 -4.32 12.48
C LEU A 101 -1.49 -2.98 12.76
N TYR A 102 -0.70 -1.93 13.04
CA TYR A 102 -1.24 -0.64 13.47
C TYR A 102 -1.34 0.33 12.29
N VAL A 103 -2.38 1.14 12.25
CA VAL A 103 -2.61 2.12 11.18
C VAL A 103 -3.15 3.40 11.81
N THR A 104 -2.84 4.56 11.22
CA THR A 104 -3.34 5.83 11.74
C THR A 104 -4.72 6.15 11.15
N ASP A 105 -5.55 6.88 11.90
CA ASP A 105 -6.82 7.41 11.37
C ASP A 105 -6.59 8.40 10.21
N ALA A 106 -5.43 9.09 10.21
CA ALA A 106 -5.04 9.98 9.12
C ALA A 106 -4.93 9.24 7.78
N GLU A 107 -4.23 8.10 7.74
CA GLU A 107 -4.08 7.29 6.53
C GLU A 107 -5.40 6.73 6.03
N VAL A 108 -6.25 6.25 6.95
CA VAL A 108 -7.59 5.77 6.61
C VAL A 108 -8.40 6.91 6.00
N ASN A 109 -8.41 8.08 6.63
CA ASN A 109 -9.15 9.24 6.16
C ASN A 109 -8.66 9.74 4.79
N GLU A 110 -7.36 9.68 4.52
CA GLU A 110 -6.81 10.02 3.21
C GLU A 110 -7.33 9.06 2.13
N MET A 111 -7.31 7.76 2.39
CA MET A 111 -7.82 6.76 1.45
C MET A 111 -9.34 6.87 1.23
N VAL A 112 -10.13 7.05 2.29
CA VAL A 112 -11.60 7.20 2.21
C VAL A 112 -12.00 8.42 1.37
N LYS A 113 -11.22 9.50 1.45
CA LYS A 113 -11.47 10.75 0.71
C LYS A 113 -10.88 10.75 -0.69
N ASP A 114 -10.05 9.76 -1.04
CA ASP A 114 -9.43 9.69 -2.35
C ASP A 114 -10.45 9.24 -3.41
N GLY A 115 -10.83 10.17 -4.28
CA GLY A 115 -11.69 9.92 -5.44
C GLY A 115 -10.93 9.87 -6.77
N SER A 116 -9.60 9.82 -6.75
CA SER A 116 -8.78 9.95 -7.95
C SER A 116 -8.77 8.71 -8.84
N CYS A 117 -9.17 7.54 -8.33
CA CYS A 117 -9.32 6.31 -9.11
C CYS A 117 -10.80 5.95 -9.34
N ALA A 118 -11.35 6.37 -10.48
CA ALA A 118 -12.75 6.09 -10.83
C ALA A 118 -13.09 4.60 -11.03
N ALA A 119 -12.09 3.76 -11.30
CA ALA A 119 -12.27 2.31 -11.49
C ALA A 119 -12.03 1.50 -10.21
N CYS A 120 -11.48 2.12 -9.16
CA CYS A 120 -11.17 1.45 -7.91
C CYS A 120 -12.43 1.31 -7.05
N GLN A 121 -12.48 0.25 -6.26
CA GLN A 121 -13.53 0.09 -5.25
C GLN A 121 -13.24 1.01 -4.06
N ASN A 122 -14.17 1.89 -3.72
CA ASN A 122 -14.03 2.79 -2.59
C ASN A 122 -14.01 2.03 -1.25
N VAL A 123 -13.23 2.57 -0.31
CA VAL A 123 -13.22 2.14 1.08
C VAL A 123 -14.08 3.10 1.89
N PRO A 124 -15.21 2.67 2.48
CA PRO A 124 -16.07 3.59 3.22
C PRO A 124 -15.50 3.96 4.60
N ASP A 125 -14.80 3.03 5.25
CA ASP A 125 -14.22 3.19 6.58
C ASP A 125 -13.21 2.06 6.87
N VAL A 126 -12.47 2.18 7.98
CA VAL A 126 -11.47 1.17 8.40
C VAL A 126 -12.08 -0.21 8.65
N TYR A 127 -13.32 -0.30 9.15
CA TYR A 127 -13.99 -1.56 9.49
C TYR A 127 -14.41 -2.36 8.25
N ARG A 128 -14.32 -1.78 7.06
CA ARG A 128 -14.52 -2.46 5.77
C ARG A 128 -13.22 -2.82 5.07
N LEU A 129 -12.07 -2.52 5.66
CA LEU A 129 -10.78 -2.96 5.12
C LEU A 129 -10.52 -4.43 5.44
N GLY A 130 -10.19 -5.17 4.38
CA GLY A 130 -9.54 -6.47 4.47
C GLY A 130 -8.03 -6.33 4.27
N ILE A 131 -7.37 -7.47 4.13
CA ILE A 131 -5.94 -7.55 3.89
C ILE A 131 -5.69 -8.52 2.74
N THR A 132 -5.03 -8.05 1.69
CA THR A 132 -4.38 -8.92 0.71
C THR A 132 -3.07 -9.42 1.31
N LYS A 133 -2.90 -10.74 1.36
CA LYS A 133 -1.64 -11.39 1.73
C LYS A 133 -0.98 -11.93 0.46
N TYR A 134 0.27 -11.54 0.23
CA TYR A 134 1.12 -12.07 -0.83
C TYR A 134 2.20 -12.98 -0.22
N ASP A 135 2.27 -14.23 -0.69
CA ASP A 135 3.25 -15.24 -0.28
C ASP A 135 4.08 -15.71 -1.48
N ASP A 136 5.39 -15.56 -1.40
CA ASP A 136 6.31 -16.04 -2.43
C ASP A 136 7.28 -17.09 -1.87
N PRO A 137 7.58 -18.19 -2.61
CA PRO A 137 8.69 -19.07 -2.29
C PRO A 137 10.04 -18.35 -2.19
N ASP A 138 10.26 -17.33 -3.02
CA ASP A 138 11.39 -16.41 -2.91
C ASP A 138 11.01 -15.23 -2.02
N LYS A 139 11.40 -15.30 -0.74
CA LYS A 139 11.11 -14.27 0.27
C LYS A 139 11.74 -12.91 -0.02
N SER A 140 12.62 -12.78 -1.02
CA SER A 140 13.09 -11.48 -1.50
C SER A 140 12.05 -10.72 -2.34
N LYS A 141 10.97 -11.39 -2.75
CA LYS A 141 9.83 -10.80 -3.47
C LYS A 141 8.76 -10.23 -2.55
N GLU A 142 8.75 -10.62 -1.28
CA GLU A 142 7.92 -9.97 -0.27
C GLU A 142 8.66 -8.73 0.26
N ASN A 143 8.67 -7.65 -0.53
CA ASN A 143 9.60 -6.53 -0.38
C ASN A 143 8.91 -5.14 -0.36
N GLY A 144 7.58 -5.09 -0.22
CA GLY A 144 6.85 -3.84 -0.28
C GLY A 144 6.51 -3.37 -1.70
N GLN A 145 6.69 -4.21 -2.72
CA GLN A 145 6.38 -3.87 -4.11
C GLN A 145 5.49 -4.92 -4.76
N LEU A 146 4.31 -4.50 -5.23
CA LEU A 146 3.40 -5.40 -5.96
C LEU A 146 3.84 -5.67 -7.41
N SER A 147 4.78 -4.89 -7.97
CA SER A 147 5.15 -4.97 -9.39
C SER A 147 5.92 -6.23 -9.80
N ASP A 148 6.68 -6.82 -8.88
CA ASP A 148 7.44 -8.05 -9.10
C ASP A 148 6.81 -9.29 -8.45
N ASN A 149 5.61 -9.13 -7.88
CA ASN A 149 4.84 -10.19 -7.23
C ASN A 149 4.14 -11.13 -8.22
N ARG A 150 4.92 -11.79 -9.07
CA ARG A 150 4.46 -12.63 -10.21
C ARG A 150 4.63 -14.13 -9.98
N GLY A 151 5.52 -14.53 -9.07
CA GLY A 151 5.88 -15.93 -8.81
C GLY A 151 5.14 -16.56 -7.63
N GLY A 152 4.55 -15.73 -6.76
CA GLY A 152 3.88 -16.16 -5.54
C GLY A 152 2.38 -16.38 -5.68
N SER A 153 1.72 -16.39 -4.52
CA SER A 153 0.29 -16.61 -4.37
C SER A 153 -0.35 -15.49 -3.57
N TYR A 154 -1.56 -15.14 -3.97
CA TYR A 154 -2.38 -14.15 -3.29
C TYR A 154 -3.51 -14.83 -2.52
N SER A 155 -3.77 -14.32 -1.33
CA SER A 155 -4.95 -14.67 -0.53
C SER A 155 -5.57 -13.43 0.07
N TYR A 156 -6.84 -13.51 0.46
CA TYR A 156 -7.58 -12.40 1.04
C TYR A 156 -8.06 -12.75 2.44
N ILE A 157 -7.75 -11.87 3.38
CA ILE A 157 -8.32 -11.87 4.72
C ILE A 157 -9.46 -10.86 4.69
N PRO A 158 -10.73 -11.29 4.65
CA PRO A 158 -11.85 -10.37 4.57
C PRO A 158 -11.97 -9.57 5.87
N TYR A 159 -12.54 -8.36 5.79
CA TYR A 159 -12.77 -7.51 6.97
C TYR A 159 -13.54 -8.21 8.09
N THR A 160 -14.40 -9.20 7.77
CA THR A 160 -15.13 -10.01 8.75
C THR A 160 -14.25 -10.98 9.55
N ALA A 161 -13.03 -11.25 9.09
CA ALA A 161 -12.02 -12.05 9.78
C ALA A 161 -10.98 -11.18 10.51
N ILE A 162 -11.12 -9.86 10.45
CA ILE A 162 -10.23 -8.90 11.10
C ILE A 162 -10.97 -8.24 12.24
N ARG A 163 -10.35 -8.25 13.42
CA ARG A 163 -10.81 -7.47 14.56
C ARG A 163 -10.09 -6.13 14.54
N TRP A 164 -10.78 -5.11 14.04
CA TRP A 164 -10.36 -3.71 14.14
C TRP A 164 -10.63 -3.16 15.54
N VAL A 165 -9.61 -2.57 16.17
CA VAL A 165 -9.72 -2.00 17.51
C VAL A 165 -9.15 -0.58 17.52
N PRO A 166 -9.91 0.43 17.99
CA PRO A 166 -9.37 1.78 18.17
C PRO A 166 -8.18 1.79 19.11
N TYR A 167 -7.11 2.50 18.75
CA TYR A 167 -5.91 2.63 19.55
C TYR A 167 -5.23 3.97 19.27
N GLU A 168 -4.97 4.74 20.33
CA GLU A 168 -4.33 6.05 20.24
C GLU A 168 -4.95 6.96 19.14
N LYS A 169 -4.19 7.27 18.08
CA LYS A 169 -4.58 8.13 16.94
C LYS A 169 -5.10 7.34 15.73
N GLY A 170 -5.47 6.07 15.92
CA GLY A 170 -5.87 5.18 14.84
C GLY A 170 -6.41 3.86 15.35
N TYR A 171 -5.92 2.77 14.75
CA TYR A 171 -6.45 1.43 14.94
C TYR A 171 -5.34 0.38 14.88
N TYR A 172 -5.61 -0.80 15.43
CA TYR A 172 -4.91 -2.01 15.01
C TYR A 172 -5.88 -3.03 14.41
N ALA A 173 -5.39 -3.75 13.40
CA ALA A 173 -6.03 -4.92 12.81
C ALA A 173 -5.48 -6.18 13.46
N GLU A 174 -6.30 -6.91 14.22
CA GLU A 174 -5.95 -8.22 14.79
C GLU A 174 -6.53 -9.35 13.93
N PHE A 175 -5.68 -10.29 13.50
CA PHE A 175 -6.06 -11.44 12.68
C PHE A 175 -5.09 -12.62 12.86
N THR A 176 -5.43 -13.78 12.30
CA THR A 176 -4.61 -15.00 12.37
C THR A 176 -4.26 -15.50 10.98
N VAL A 177 -3.03 -15.99 10.82
CA VAL A 177 -2.53 -16.58 9.56
C VAL A 177 -1.79 -17.90 9.84
N ASN A 178 -1.58 -18.69 8.79
CA ASN A 178 -0.80 -19.92 8.82
C ASN A 178 0.66 -19.75 8.31
N SER A 179 0.98 -18.58 7.75
CA SER A 179 2.34 -18.17 7.39
C SER A 179 2.48 -16.65 7.46
N LEU A 180 3.67 -16.20 7.82
CA LEU A 180 4.07 -14.79 7.75
C LEU A 180 4.44 -14.43 6.30
N SER A 181 4.10 -13.22 5.86
CA SER A 181 4.17 -12.77 4.46
C SER A 181 4.17 -11.24 4.34
N GLU A 182 3.93 -10.76 3.13
CA GLU A 182 3.56 -9.38 2.84
C GLU A 182 2.03 -9.15 2.95
N PHE A 183 1.62 -8.04 3.56
CA PHE A 183 0.24 -7.70 3.90
C PHE A 183 -0.11 -6.27 3.44
N TRP A 184 -1.15 -6.16 2.62
CA TRP A 184 -1.65 -4.91 2.03
C TRP A 184 -3.11 -4.66 2.43
N PHE A 185 -3.38 -3.52 3.06
CA PHE A 185 -4.75 -3.16 3.46
C PHE A 185 -5.56 -2.65 2.27
N ASN A 186 -6.59 -3.38 1.88
CA ASN A 186 -7.45 -3.07 0.74
C ASN A 186 -8.80 -3.81 0.79
N THR A 187 -9.65 -3.60 -0.21
CA THR A 187 -10.99 -4.23 -0.28
C THR A 187 -11.05 -5.46 -1.18
N VAL A 188 -9.99 -5.78 -1.91
CA VAL A 188 -9.99 -6.85 -2.90
C VAL A 188 -8.57 -7.33 -3.20
N VAL A 189 -8.45 -8.57 -3.66
CA VAL A 189 -7.17 -9.10 -4.18
C VAL A 189 -6.84 -8.46 -5.53
N PRO A 190 -5.55 -8.20 -5.82
CA PRO A 190 -5.08 -7.90 -7.16
C PRO A 190 -5.50 -8.98 -8.17
N THR A 191 -6.38 -8.64 -9.11
CA THR A 191 -6.78 -9.55 -10.20
C THR A 191 -5.89 -9.44 -11.43
N VAL A 192 -5.19 -8.30 -11.54
CA VAL A 192 -4.22 -8.00 -12.59
C VAL A 192 -3.06 -7.27 -11.95
N ILE A 193 -1.85 -7.69 -12.28
CA ILE A 193 -0.62 -7.00 -11.93
C ILE A 193 -0.04 -6.43 -13.21
N PHE A 194 -0.06 -5.10 -13.32
CA PHE A 194 0.56 -4.40 -14.41
C PHE A 194 2.09 -4.44 -14.25
N PRO A 195 2.84 -4.56 -15.35
CA PRO A 195 4.27 -4.26 -15.32
C PRO A 195 4.49 -2.85 -14.76
N ALA A 196 5.60 -2.67 -14.04
CA ALA A 196 5.95 -1.41 -13.40
C ALA A 196 5.82 -0.29 -14.44
N GLY A 197 4.80 0.57 -14.34
CA GLY A 197 4.54 1.62 -15.34
C GLY A 197 3.13 1.65 -15.94
N THR A 198 2.27 2.53 -15.42
CA THR A 198 0.97 2.88 -16.01
C THR A 198 0.98 4.33 -16.52
N ILE A 199 0.55 4.55 -17.77
CA ILE A 199 0.53 5.87 -18.40
C ILE A 199 -0.89 6.44 -18.44
N TYR A 200 -1.09 7.66 -17.97
CA TYR A 200 -2.35 8.38 -18.12
C TYR A 200 -2.20 9.92 -18.15
N PRO A 201 -3.06 10.65 -18.88
CA PRO A 201 -4.02 10.12 -19.84
C PRO A 201 -3.29 9.57 -21.08
N ASN A 202 -3.86 8.52 -21.66
CA ASN A 202 -3.50 8.04 -22.98
C ASN A 202 -4.81 7.87 -23.76
N PRO A 203 -5.19 8.82 -24.64
CA PRO A 203 -4.30 9.74 -25.37
C PRO A 203 -3.83 10.98 -24.58
N VAL A 204 -2.63 11.47 -24.94
CA VAL A 204 -2.00 12.69 -24.44
C VAL A 204 -2.49 13.89 -25.25
N VAL A 205 -3.18 14.82 -24.61
CA VAL A 205 -3.82 15.98 -25.28
C VAL A 205 -3.13 17.31 -25.00
N ASN A 206 -2.42 17.45 -23.87
CA ASN A 206 -1.83 18.72 -23.43
C ASN A 206 -0.31 18.66 -23.38
N GLY A 207 0.31 17.81 -24.22
CA GLY A 207 1.76 17.62 -24.23
C GLY A 207 2.33 17.03 -22.94
N SER A 208 1.51 16.55 -22.00
CA SER A 208 2.01 15.91 -20.77
C SER A 208 1.19 14.69 -20.39
N PHE A 209 1.86 13.68 -19.82
CA PHE A 209 1.22 12.52 -19.21
C PHE A 209 1.86 12.21 -17.86
N ASN A 210 1.16 11.43 -17.04
CA ASN A 210 1.69 10.85 -15.82
C ASN A 210 2.11 9.40 -16.09
N LEU A 211 3.30 9.04 -15.62
CA LEU A 211 3.75 7.68 -15.45
C LEU A 211 3.63 7.32 -13.97
N LEU A 212 2.80 6.34 -13.64
CA LEU A 212 2.82 5.68 -12.33
C LEU A 212 3.78 4.52 -12.38
N TRP A 213 4.70 4.40 -11.45
CA TRP A 213 5.73 3.37 -11.46
C TRP A 213 6.17 3.01 -10.06
N ASN A 214 6.65 1.78 -9.89
CA ASN A 214 7.08 1.25 -8.60
C ASN A 214 8.57 1.02 -8.58
N ALA A 215 9.22 1.47 -7.51
CA ALA A 215 10.63 1.22 -7.25
C ALA A 215 11.00 1.66 -5.84
N GLU A 216 12.04 1.08 -5.23
CA GLU A 216 12.54 1.56 -3.94
C GLU A 216 13.04 3.02 -4.06
N PRO A 217 12.87 3.85 -3.01
CA PRO A 217 13.46 5.18 -2.97
C PRO A 217 14.95 5.16 -3.31
N GLY A 218 15.38 6.05 -4.21
CA GLY A 218 16.75 6.06 -4.74
C GLY A 218 16.93 5.29 -6.05
N THR A 219 15.98 4.45 -6.44
CA THR A 219 16.02 3.74 -7.73
C THR A 219 15.86 4.71 -8.89
N ARG A 220 16.69 4.56 -9.93
CA ARG A 220 16.64 5.42 -11.12
C ARG A 220 15.60 4.92 -12.13
N LEU A 221 14.79 5.86 -12.61
CA LEU A 221 13.96 5.75 -13.80
C LEU A 221 14.65 6.47 -14.95
N GLU A 222 14.89 5.76 -16.04
CA GLU A 222 15.31 6.35 -17.32
C GLU A 222 14.18 6.18 -18.32
N LEU A 223 13.80 7.23 -19.04
CA LEU A 223 12.76 7.13 -20.06
C LEU A 223 13.14 7.88 -21.33
N ALA A 224 12.64 7.38 -22.46
CA ALA A 224 12.76 8.02 -23.75
C ALA A 224 11.50 7.78 -24.58
N VAL A 225 11.06 8.82 -25.29
CA VAL A 225 9.92 8.77 -26.22
C VAL A 225 10.45 8.77 -27.64
N PHE A 226 9.97 7.84 -28.45
CA PHE A 226 10.35 7.67 -29.84
C PHE A 226 9.15 7.83 -30.76
N ASP A 227 9.36 8.40 -31.94
CA ASP A 227 8.35 8.38 -33.00
C ASP A 227 8.30 7.03 -33.73
N MET A 228 7.40 6.89 -34.70
CA MET A 228 7.24 5.63 -35.46
C MET A 228 8.44 5.28 -36.35
N LEU A 229 9.37 6.22 -36.58
CA LEU A 229 10.61 5.98 -37.32
C LEU A 229 11.77 5.61 -36.37
N GLY A 230 11.52 5.52 -35.06
CA GLY A 230 12.53 5.24 -34.04
C GLY A 230 13.40 6.45 -33.68
N ARG A 231 13.01 7.67 -34.07
CA ARG A 231 13.73 8.89 -33.67
C ARG A 231 13.36 9.25 -32.25
N LYS A 232 14.37 9.50 -31.39
CA LYS A 232 14.18 9.93 -30.01
C LYS A 232 13.69 11.38 -29.98
N MET A 233 12.49 11.58 -29.45
CA MET A 233 11.79 12.86 -29.37
C MET A 233 11.92 13.51 -28.00
N HIS A 234 12.06 12.71 -26.94
CA HIS A 234 12.21 13.18 -25.57
C HIS A 234 13.01 12.16 -24.75
N GLU A 235 13.69 12.63 -23.71
CA GLU A 235 14.29 11.79 -22.70
C GLU A 235 14.25 12.48 -21.33
N ALA A 236 14.12 11.67 -20.28
CA ALA A 236 14.19 12.14 -18.91
C ALA A 236 14.81 11.07 -18.01
N GLN A 237 15.39 11.53 -16.91
CA GLN A 237 15.91 10.67 -15.87
C GLN A 237 15.43 11.19 -14.53
N LEU A 238 14.86 10.30 -13.73
CA LEU A 238 14.30 10.61 -12.43
C LEU A 238 14.78 9.59 -11.42
N THR A 239 14.64 9.94 -10.15
CA THR A 239 14.93 9.04 -9.04
C THR A 239 13.65 8.86 -8.25
N ALA A 240 13.35 7.61 -7.88
CA ALA A 240 12.23 7.28 -7.04
C ALA A 240 12.39 7.99 -5.71
N THR A 241 11.33 8.65 -5.27
CA THR A 241 11.31 9.32 -3.95
C THR A 241 10.43 8.57 -2.95
N ASP A 242 9.85 7.46 -3.40
CA ASP A 242 8.84 6.66 -2.72
C ASP A 242 8.80 5.27 -3.38
N TYR A 243 8.05 4.32 -2.79
CA TYR A 243 7.78 3.00 -3.37
C TYR A 243 6.72 3.05 -4.48
N ASP A 244 5.71 3.91 -4.32
CA ASP A 244 4.69 4.24 -5.31
C ASP A 244 4.96 5.63 -5.90
N ASN A 245 5.50 5.70 -7.12
CA ASN A 245 5.91 6.96 -7.73
C ASN A 245 4.92 7.42 -8.79
N LYS A 246 4.67 8.73 -8.84
CA LYS A 246 3.97 9.42 -9.92
C LYS A 246 4.88 10.49 -10.52
N THR A 247 5.22 10.33 -11.80
CA THR A 247 6.02 11.30 -12.54
C THR A 247 5.19 11.93 -13.65
N GLN A 248 5.09 13.26 -13.66
CA GLN A 248 4.58 13.98 -14.82
C GLN A 248 5.71 14.16 -15.84
N VAL A 249 5.50 13.67 -17.05
CA VAL A 249 6.40 13.83 -18.20
C VAL A 249 5.82 14.90 -19.10
N ASN A 250 6.59 15.98 -19.31
CA ASN A 250 6.25 17.06 -20.22
C ASN A 250 6.98 16.84 -21.55
N LEU A 251 6.21 16.54 -22.59
CA LEU A 251 6.71 16.33 -23.94
C LEU A 251 6.96 17.68 -24.63
N PRO A 252 7.95 17.74 -25.55
CA PRO A 252 8.03 18.86 -26.48
C PRO A 252 6.77 18.90 -27.37
N PRO A 253 6.55 19.98 -28.14
CA PRO A 253 5.51 19.99 -29.15
C PRO A 253 5.67 18.82 -30.13
N LEU A 254 4.72 17.89 -30.12
CA LEU A 254 4.69 16.71 -30.97
C LEU A 254 3.50 16.78 -31.91
N VAL A 255 3.66 16.22 -33.12
CA VAL A 255 2.52 16.05 -34.04
C VAL A 255 1.60 14.94 -33.54
N THR A 256 0.29 15.08 -33.79
CA THR A 256 -0.71 14.04 -33.54
C THR A 256 -0.27 12.72 -34.16
N GLY A 257 -0.25 11.64 -33.38
CA GLY A 257 0.26 10.35 -33.85
C GLY A 257 0.59 9.36 -32.74
N VAL A 258 1.15 8.23 -33.16
CA VAL A 258 1.59 7.16 -32.26
C VAL A 258 3.07 7.34 -31.95
N TYR A 259 3.42 7.19 -30.68
CA TYR A 259 4.78 7.20 -30.16
C TYR A 259 5.01 5.98 -29.26
N PHE A 260 6.28 5.64 -29.07
CA PHE A 260 6.71 4.57 -28.18
C PHE A 260 7.46 5.17 -27.00
N LEU A 261 7.00 4.88 -25.79
CA LEU A 261 7.75 5.12 -24.57
C LEU A 261 8.58 3.87 -24.29
N ARG A 262 9.89 4.06 -24.16
CA ARG A 262 10.77 3.07 -23.54
C ARG A 262 11.23 3.61 -22.22
N TYR A 263 11.22 2.77 -21.21
CA TYR A 263 11.71 3.18 -19.91
C TYR A 263 12.34 2.01 -19.17
N SER A 264 13.31 2.33 -18.32
CA SER A 264 13.98 1.39 -17.46
C SER A 264 13.86 1.83 -16.01
N ILE A 265 13.51 0.89 -15.14
CA ILE A 265 13.41 1.08 -13.69
C ILE A 265 14.37 0.08 -13.06
N GLY A 266 15.41 0.57 -12.37
CA GLY A 266 16.38 -0.32 -11.72
C GLY A 266 17.13 -1.27 -12.68
N GLY A 267 17.18 -0.95 -13.98
CA GLY A 267 17.82 -1.78 -15.01
C GLY A 267 16.87 -2.71 -15.77
N GLU A 268 15.66 -2.93 -15.28
CA GLU A 268 14.61 -3.67 -16.00
C GLU A 268 14.00 -2.78 -17.08
N ASN A 269 13.71 -3.32 -18.26
CA ASN A 269 13.25 -2.54 -19.42
C ASN A 269 11.79 -2.78 -19.74
N TYR A 270 11.08 -1.71 -20.09
CA TYR A 270 9.66 -1.71 -20.40
C TYR A 270 9.37 -0.86 -21.65
N ASP A 271 8.34 -1.25 -22.39
CA ASP A 271 7.83 -0.53 -23.55
C ASP A 271 6.33 -0.24 -23.37
N ALA A 272 5.91 0.94 -23.81
CA ALA A 272 4.50 1.32 -23.86
C ALA A 272 4.20 2.17 -25.09
N LYS A 273 2.94 2.10 -25.56
CA LYS A 273 2.46 2.92 -26.67
C LYS A 273 1.76 4.17 -26.13
N ILE A 274 2.12 5.33 -26.65
CA ILE A 274 1.48 6.61 -26.35
C ILE A 274 0.77 7.12 -27.61
N LEU A 275 -0.48 7.53 -27.49
CA LEU A 275 -1.19 8.29 -28.53
C LEU A 275 -1.15 9.76 -28.17
N VAL A 276 -0.57 10.60 -29.04
CA VAL A 276 -0.61 12.07 -28.91
C VAL A 276 -1.72 12.61 -29.79
N ARG A 277 -2.54 13.53 -29.26
CA ARG A 277 -3.61 14.21 -29.98
C ARG A 277 -3.36 15.71 -30.04
#